data_AF-A0A174JF78-F1
#
_entry.id   AF-A0A174JF78-F1
#
_cell.length_a   1.000
_cell.length_b   1.000
_cell.length_c   1.000
_cell.angle_alpha   90.00
_cell.angle_beta   90.00
_cell.angle_gamma   90.00
#
_symmetry.space_group_name_H-M   'P 1'
#
loop_
_entity.id
_entity.type
_entity.pdbx_description
1 polymer ?
#
loop_
_entity_poly.entity_id
_entity_poly.type
_entity_poly.pdbx_seq_one_letter_code
_entity_poly.pdbx_strand_id
1 'polypeptide(L)'
;MNDELYEYINKKKQSVVKQYDLLLERIQLSKNPKSAIALMCDEEFIIREPQYPISELLDLMSVFIDEYYKDNELFQDCTKELTDEYITYAKEKYSIQFSAPFRYSSEIIVRYHAEHVMHPSFPVHPEIWDTASKMREELIDFYRHKSMKGFLQINHLMFNTYYERRKGKRTNPFVFCKQCITTIYYMKTGLLDRLNENYNEYEAAKEKYENEKAVFDKEQEEAKKIKEKADEALKFFKEIGWNVRYKGILLEDGTMYL
;
A
#
# COMPACT_ATOMS: atom_id res chain seq x y z
N MET A 1 36.66 15.91 42.34
CA MET A 1 36.28 15.01 41.24
C MET A 1 34.81 15.15 40.82
N ASN A 2 33.86 15.40 41.73
CA ASN A 2 32.46 15.67 41.34
C ASN A 2 32.19 17.11 40.87
N ASP A 3 32.87 18.12 41.43
CA ASP A 3 32.59 19.52 41.09
C ASP A 3 33.03 19.89 39.66
N GLU A 4 34.17 19.41 39.19
CA GLU A 4 34.63 19.61 37.80
C GLU A 4 33.71 18.94 36.78
N LEU A 5 33.15 17.76 37.12
CA LEU A 5 32.18 17.07 36.28
C LEU A 5 30.84 17.82 36.26
N TYR A 6 30.40 18.33 37.40
CA TYR A 6 29.16 19.10 37.52
C TYR A 6 29.27 20.45 36.80
N GLU A 7 30.41 21.12 36.92
CA GLU A 7 30.71 22.39 36.24
C GLU A 7 30.88 22.17 34.73
N TYR A 8 31.51 21.07 34.30
CA TYR A 8 31.56 20.66 32.90
C TYR A 8 30.16 20.36 32.34
N ILE A 9 29.31 19.62 33.07
CA ILE A 9 27.93 19.34 32.67
C ILE A 9 27.12 20.63 32.57
N ASN A 10 27.22 21.54 33.54
CA ASN A 10 26.50 22.82 33.51
C ASN A 10 27.00 23.74 32.39
N LYS A 11 28.32 23.80 32.16
CA LYS A 11 28.91 24.58 31.08
C LYS A 11 28.52 24.03 29.70
N LYS A 12 28.45 22.70 29.57
CA LYS A 12 27.96 22.04 28.35
C LYS A 12 26.47 22.33 28.14
N LYS A 13 25.64 22.24 29.18
CA LYS A 13 24.22 22.64 29.14
C LYS A 13 24.04 24.10 28.72
N GLN A 14 24.77 25.03 29.32
CA GLN A 14 24.71 26.46 28.97
C GLN A 14 25.22 26.75 27.54
N SER A 15 26.26 26.05 27.09
CA SER A 15 26.75 26.18 25.71
C SER A 15 25.72 25.69 24.69
N VAL A 16 25.04 24.58 24.99
CA VAL A 16 23.96 24.04 24.16
C VAL A 16 22.78 25.01 24.10
N VAL A 17 22.35 25.57 25.25
CA VAL A 17 21.31 26.61 25.31
C VAL A 17 21.70 27.85 24.49
N LYS A 18 22.92 28.37 24.66
CA LYS A 18 23.39 29.55 23.92
C LYS A 18 23.50 29.32 22.42
N GLN A 19 23.94 28.14 22.00
CA GLN A 19 23.98 27.76 20.58
C GLN A 19 22.58 27.68 19.98
N TYR A 20 21.60 27.20 20.75
CA TYR A 20 20.21 27.16 20.33
C TYR A 20 19.57 28.54 20.25
N ASP A 21 19.78 29.43 21.23
CA ASP A 21 19.28 30.81 21.19
C ASP A 21 19.81 31.57 19.97
N LEU A 22 21.10 31.37 19.64
CA LEU A 22 21.71 31.92 18.42
C LEU A 22 21.11 31.33 17.14
N LEU A 23 20.69 30.07 17.16
CA LEU A 23 20.04 29.42 16.02
C LEU A 23 18.61 29.92 15.85
N LEU A 24 17.82 30.02 16.93
CA LEU A 24 16.50 30.63 16.92
C LEU A 24 16.57 32.06 16.40
N GLU A 25 17.53 32.85 16.87
CA GLU A 25 17.76 34.21 16.38
C GLU A 25 18.08 34.20 14.87
N ARG A 26 18.96 33.30 14.40
CA ARG A 26 19.27 33.15 12.96
C ARG A 26 18.06 32.74 12.13
N ILE A 27 17.22 31.83 12.63
CA ILE A 27 16.00 31.37 11.96
C ILE A 27 15.01 32.53 11.88
N GLN A 28 14.76 33.23 12.99
CA GLN A 28 13.85 34.38 13.06
C GLN A 28 14.32 35.54 12.18
N LEU A 29 15.63 35.75 12.05
CA LEU A 29 16.21 36.76 11.16
C LEU A 29 16.31 36.30 9.70
N SER A 30 16.06 35.02 9.40
CA SER A 30 16.15 34.49 8.05
C SER A 30 15.01 35.02 7.20
N LYS A 31 15.36 35.77 6.15
CA LYS A 31 14.42 36.26 5.14
C LYS A 31 14.11 35.24 4.04
N ASN A 32 14.84 34.13 3.99
CA ASN A 32 14.67 33.08 3.00
C ASN A 32 14.09 31.83 3.69
N PRO A 33 12.88 31.39 3.32
CA PRO A 33 12.25 30.20 3.90
C PRO A 33 13.08 28.94 3.75
N LYS A 34 13.75 28.75 2.60
CA LYS A 34 14.63 27.59 2.34
C LYS A 34 15.80 27.55 3.32
N SER A 35 16.43 28.70 3.56
CA SER A 35 17.53 28.81 4.52
C SER A 35 17.06 28.61 5.96
N ALA A 36 15.88 29.14 6.32
CA ALA A 36 15.29 28.95 7.64
C ALA A 36 14.98 27.48 7.92
N ILE A 37 14.33 26.80 6.97
CA ILE A 37 14.03 25.36 7.07
C ILE A 37 15.31 24.55 7.18
N ALA A 38 16.33 24.84 6.36
CA ALA A 38 17.62 24.14 6.45
C ALA A 38 18.27 24.29 7.84
N LEU A 39 18.24 25.50 8.43
CA LEU A 39 18.74 25.77 9.78
C LEU A 39 17.96 25.01 10.85
N MET A 40 16.64 24.85 10.70
CA MET A 40 15.82 24.04 11.59
C MET A 40 16.09 22.54 11.49
N CYS A 41 16.74 22.08 10.43
CA CYS A 41 16.96 20.66 10.14
C CYS A 41 18.42 20.22 10.34
N ASP A 42 19.27 21.10 10.88
CA ASP A 42 20.69 20.83 11.06
C ASP A 42 20.90 19.75 12.15
N GLU A 43 21.43 18.59 11.74
CA GLU A 43 21.65 17.43 12.60
C GLU A 43 22.65 17.68 13.73
N GLU A 44 23.53 18.69 13.61
CA GLU A 44 24.42 19.11 14.69
C GLU A 44 23.65 19.63 15.92
N PHE A 45 22.35 19.89 15.77
CA PHE A 45 21.47 20.52 16.76
C PHE A 45 20.24 19.68 17.15
N ILE A 46 20.37 18.34 17.18
CA ILE A 46 19.31 17.48 17.72
C ILE A 46 19.15 17.72 19.24
N ILE A 47 18.12 18.48 19.60
CA ILE A 47 17.71 18.65 21.00
C ILE A 47 17.11 17.33 21.49
N ARG A 48 17.89 16.57 22.26
CA ARG A 48 17.39 15.36 22.95
C ARG A 48 16.76 15.64 24.31
N GLU A 49 16.71 16.91 24.72
CA GLU A 49 16.18 17.28 26.04
C GLU A 49 14.69 17.67 26.00
N PRO A 50 13.85 17.12 26.89
CA PRO A 50 12.39 17.31 26.92
C PRO A 50 11.94 18.71 27.37
N GLN A 51 12.87 19.64 27.60
CA GLN A 51 12.61 20.95 28.20
C GLN A 51 12.19 22.03 27.17
N TYR A 52 12.19 21.70 25.88
CA TYR A 52 12.01 22.67 24.81
C TYR A 52 10.59 22.62 24.22
N PRO A 53 9.98 23.78 23.90
CA PRO A 53 8.63 23.86 23.35
C PRO A 53 8.64 23.46 21.87
N ILE A 54 8.57 22.15 21.60
CA ILE A 54 8.52 21.58 20.24
C ILE A 54 7.37 22.19 19.42
N SER A 55 6.26 22.53 20.07
CA SER A 55 5.11 23.21 19.48
C SER A 55 5.50 24.57 18.86
N GLU A 56 6.32 25.39 19.53
CA GLU A 56 6.74 26.71 19.01
C GLU A 56 7.64 26.60 17.78
N LEU A 57 8.48 25.56 17.73
CA LEU A 57 9.31 25.26 16.56
C LEU A 57 8.49 24.75 15.39
N LEU A 58 7.48 23.91 15.67
CA LEU A 58 6.53 23.45 14.67
C LEU A 58 5.68 24.60 14.12
N ASP A 59 5.22 25.51 14.97
CA ASP A 59 4.55 26.76 14.59
C ASP A 59 5.42 27.59 13.63
N LEU A 60 6.70 27.76 13.97
CA LEU A 60 7.64 28.52 13.15
C LEU A 60 7.93 27.82 11.80
N MET A 61 8.20 26.52 11.83
CA MET A 61 8.40 25.71 10.62
C MET A 61 7.17 25.77 9.70
N SER A 62 5.98 25.69 10.30
CA SER A 62 4.68 25.82 9.64
C SER A 62 4.53 27.14 8.87
N VAL A 63 4.99 28.27 9.42
CA VAL A 63 5.02 29.56 8.72
C VAL A 63 5.97 29.54 7.52
N PHE A 64 7.14 28.92 7.66
CA PHE A 64 8.10 28.85 6.56
C PHE A 64 7.68 27.90 5.44
N ILE A 65 7.01 26.79 5.77
CA ILE A 65 6.43 25.88 4.78
C ILE A 65 5.34 26.62 3.99
N ASP A 66 4.46 27.35 4.68
CA ASP A 66 3.41 28.15 4.02
C ASP A 66 4.01 29.17 3.05
N GLU A 67 5.03 29.93 3.47
CA GLU A 67 5.66 30.93 2.59
C GLU A 67 6.43 30.28 1.44
N TYR A 68 7.11 29.15 1.67
CA TYR A 68 7.87 28.44 0.65
C TYR A 68 6.97 27.82 -0.43
N TYR A 69 5.79 27.32 -0.05
CA TYR A 69 4.86 26.64 -0.95
C TYR A 69 3.60 27.43 -1.29
N LYS A 70 3.55 28.73 -1.00
CA LYS A 70 2.37 29.59 -1.28
C LYS A 70 1.86 29.49 -2.72
N ASP A 71 2.75 29.32 -3.68
CA ASP A 71 2.45 29.24 -5.12
C ASP A 71 2.42 27.78 -5.64
N ASN A 72 2.58 26.77 -4.76
CA ASN A 72 2.63 25.38 -5.15
C ASN A 72 1.23 24.73 -5.09
N GLU A 73 0.77 24.19 -6.22
CA GLU A 73 -0.55 23.55 -6.36
C GLU A 73 -0.84 22.44 -5.31
N LEU A 74 0.20 21.73 -4.84
CA LEU A 74 0.02 20.67 -3.85
C LEU A 74 -0.41 21.19 -2.49
N PHE A 75 -0.06 22.43 -2.16
CA PHE A 75 -0.29 23.06 -0.86
C PHE A 75 -1.43 24.09 -0.89
N GLN A 76 -1.86 24.52 -2.08
CA GLN A 76 -3.02 25.41 -2.24
C GLN A 76 -4.32 24.72 -1.81
N ASP A 77 -5.21 25.47 -1.14
CA ASP A 77 -6.54 25.01 -0.68
C ASP A 77 -6.51 23.77 0.25
N CYS A 78 -5.38 23.48 0.88
CA CYS A 78 -5.29 22.43 1.88
C CYS A 78 -5.92 22.87 3.20
N THR A 79 -6.60 21.95 3.89
CA THR A 79 -6.82 22.09 5.33
C THR A 79 -5.50 21.89 6.05
N LYS A 80 -5.20 22.75 7.01
CA LYS A 80 -3.97 22.71 7.79
C LYS A 80 -4.29 22.34 9.23
N GLU A 81 -3.62 21.31 9.73
CA GLU A 81 -3.70 20.88 11.12
C GLU A 81 -2.29 20.88 11.73
N LEU A 82 -2.18 21.47 12.92
CA LEU A 82 -0.95 21.51 13.69
C LEU A 82 -1.15 20.76 15.01
N THR A 83 -0.24 19.85 15.30
CA THR A 83 -0.18 19.10 16.55
C THR A 83 1.20 19.28 17.20
N ASP A 84 1.41 18.73 18.40
CA ASP A 84 2.72 18.77 19.07
C ASP A 84 3.82 17.99 18.35
N GLU A 85 3.47 17.23 17.31
CA GLU A 85 4.37 16.30 16.64
C GLU A 85 4.43 16.48 15.12
N TYR A 86 3.37 17.02 14.51
CA TYR A 86 3.21 17.07 13.07
C TYR A 86 2.53 18.34 12.56
N ILE A 87 2.92 18.74 11.35
CA ILE A 87 2.21 19.69 10.51
C ILE A 87 1.57 18.88 9.38
N THR A 88 0.24 18.92 9.27
CA THR A 88 -0.48 18.18 8.22
C THR A 88 -1.20 19.14 7.29
N TYR A 89 -0.93 19.01 6.00
CA TYR A 89 -1.66 19.66 4.92
C TYR A 89 -2.51 18.60 4.22
N ALA A 90 -3.83 18.71 4.28
CA ALA A 90 -4.74 17.71 3.75
C ALA A 90 -5.69 18.28 2.69
N LYS A 91 -5.96 17.46 1.68
CA LYS A 91 -7.09 17.55 0.77
C LYS A 91 -7.91 16.29 0.91
N GLU A 92 -9.07 16.28 0.27
CA GLU A 92 -9.95 15.12 0.22
C GLU A 92 -9.21 13.83 -0.21
N LYS A 93 -8.36 13.91 -1.24
CA LYS A 93 -7.69 12.74 -1.83
C LYS A 93 -6.28 12.46 -1.30
N TYR A 94 -5.62 13.40 -0.63
CA TYR A 94 -4.27 13.17 -0.12
C TYR A 94 -3.91 14.09 1.05
N SER A 95 -2.91 13.70 1.81
CA SER A 95 -2.29 14.53 2.84
C SER A 95 -0.77 14.49 2.77
N ILE A 96 -0.15 15.59 3.18
CA ILE A 96 1.30 15.75 3.33
C ILE A 96 1.55 16.11 4.78
N GLN A 97 2.27 15.24 5.49
CA GLN A 97 2.56 15.38 6.90
C GLN A 97 4.06 15.54 7.12
N PHE A 98 4.47 16.62 7.78
CA PHE A 98 5.84 16.87 8.19
C PHE A 98 5.98 16.51 9.67
N SER A 99 6.96 15.68 10.02
CA SER A 99 7.31 15.41 11.41
C SER A 99 8.09 16.57 12.02
N ALA A 100 8.01 16.71 13.35
CA ALA A 100 8.89 17.60 14.08
C ALA A 100 10.37 17.20 13.86
N PRO A 101 11.24 18.10 13.34
CA PRO A 101 12.62 17.77 12.98
C PRO A 101 13.50 17.29 14.14
N PHE A 102 13.10 17.55 15.39
CA PHE A 102 13.92 17.32 16.58
C PHE A 102 13.50 16.10 17.41
N ARG A 103 12.35 15.47 17.12
CA ARG A 103 11.77 14.40 17.96
C ARG A 103 11.67 13.06 17.25
N TYR A 104 11.27 13.10 15.98
CA TYR A 104 11.09 11.95 15.12
C TYR A 104 12.01 12.14 13.93
N SER A 105 12.66 11.05 13.47
CA SER A 105 13.48 11.06 12.25
C SER A 105 12.88 11.96 11.20
N SER A 106 13.61 12.97 10.70
CA SER A 106 13.12 13.98 9.75
C SER A 106 12.37 13.34 8.59
N GLU A 107 11.05 13.23 8.70
CA GLU A 107 10.19 12.40 7.85
C GLU A 107 9.03 13.24 7.30
N ILE A 108 8.78 13.07 6.01
CA ILE A 108 7.58 13.58 5.36
C ILE A 108 6.77 12.38 4.89
N ILE A 109 5.52 12.30 5.31
CA ILE A 109 4.58 11.27 4.85
C ILE A 109 3.63 11.91 3.85
N VAL A 110 3.72 11.45 2.60
CA VAL A 110 2.73 11.75 1.56
C VAL A 110 1.77 10.58 1.48
N ARG A 111 0.51 10.79 1.90
CA ARG A 111 -0.51 9.75 1.91
C ARG A 111 -1.58 10.07 0.87
N TYR A 112 -1.85 9.11 -0.01
CA TYR A 112 -3.05 9.11 -0.83
C TYR A 112 -4.19 8.42 -0.06
N HIS A 113 -5.35 9.06 0.02
CA HIS A 113 -6.54 8.55 0.68
C HIS A 113 -7.34 7.72 -0.32
N ALA A 114 -6.83 6.54 -0.68
CA ALA A 114 -7.54 5.61 -1.53
C ALA A 114 -8.83 5.16 -0.83
N GLU A 115 -9.96 5.25 -1.53
CA GLU A 115 -11.23 4.69 -1.05
C GLU A 115 -11.21 3.17 -1.20
N HIS A 116 -10.47 2.66 -2.20
CA HIS A 116 -10.37 1.24 -2.49
C HIS A 116 -8.99 0.69 -2.11
N VAL A 117 -8.94 -0.16 -1.09
CA VAL A 117 -7.74 -0.93 -0.74
C VAL A 117 -7.94 -2.37 -1.21
N MET A 118 -7.40 -2.68 -2.38
CA MET A 118 -7.41 -4.03 -2.92
C MET A 118 -6.13 -4.79 -2.56
N HIS A 119 -6.28 -6.01 -2.04
CA HIS A 119 -5.18 -6.97 -2.05
C HIS A 119 -5.07 -7.54 -3.48
N PRO A 120 -3.90 -7.53 -4.14
CA PRO A 120 -3.76 -8.06 -5.51
C PRO A 120 -4.14 -9.55 -5.64
N SER A 121 -4.25 -10.23 -4.50
CA SER A 121 -4.43 -11.67 -4.41
C SER A 121 -5.78 -12.02 -3.74
N PHE A 122 -6.91 -11.85 -4.44
CA PHE A 122 -8.10 -12.73 -4.24
C PHE A 122 -9.20 -12.55 -5.30
N PRO A 123 -9.88 -13.65 -5.75
CA PRO A 123 -9.34 -15.00 -5.96
C PRO A 123 -9.67 -15.51 -7.39
N VAL A 124 -9.14 -16.61 -7.94
CA VAL A 124 -8.66 -17.92 -7.47
C VAL A 124 -7.79 -18.44 -8.64
N HIS A 125 -6.86 -19.37 -8.39
CA HIS A 125 -6.19 -20.18 -9.41
C HIS A 125 -7.06 -20.43 -10.67
N PRO A 126 -6.78 -19.74 -11.81
CA PRO A 126 -7.57 -19.85 -13.03
C PRO A 126 -7.71 -21.32 -13.49
N GLU A 127 -6.68 -22.11 -13.22
CA GLU A 127 -6.58 -23.54 -13.57
C GLU A 127 -7.67 -24.42 -12.93
N ILE A 128 -8.11 -24.09 -11.70
CA ILE A 128 -9.16 -24.85 -11.00
C ILE A 128 -10.51 -24.59 -11.67
N TRP A 129 -10.76 -23.34 -12.06
CA TRP A 129 -11.99 -22.93 -12.75
C TRP A 129 -12.01 -23.37 -14.20
N ASP A 130 -10.89 -23.31 -14.92
CA ASP A 130 -10.77 -23.81 -16.28
C ASP A 130 -11.19 -25.28 -16.38
N THR A 131 -10.83 -26.09 -15.39
CA THR A 131 -11.20 -27.51 -15.35
C THR A 131 -12.69 -27.70 -15.04
N ALA A 132 -13.24 -26.94 -14.10
CA ALA A 132 -14.66 -27.00 -13.75
C ALA A 132 -15.57 -26.49 -14.88
N SER A 133 -15.20 -25.39 -15.54
CA SER A 133 -15.90 -24.82 -16.69
C SER A 133 -15.89 -25.77 -17.89
N LYS A 134 -14.74 -26.37 -18.21
CA LYS A 134 -14.65 -27.41 -19.26
C LYS A 134 -15.53 -28.61 -18.93
N MET A 135 -15.56 -29.06 -17.67
CA MET A 135 -16.41 -30.18 -17.26
C MET A 135 -17.90 -29.85 -17.38
N ARG A 136 -18.29 -28.61 -17.07
CA ARG A 136 -19.66 -28.11 -17.26
C ARG A 136 -20.06 -28.13 -18.73
N GLU A 137 -19.23 -27.61 -19.63
CA GLU A 137 -19.49 -27.62 -21.07
C GLU A 137 -19.65 -29.04 -21.62
N GLU A 138 -18.72 -29.93 -21.26
CA GLU A 138 -18.76 -31.35 -21.66
C GLU A 138 -19.98 -32.08 -21.11
N LEU A 139 -20.42 -31.75 -19.88
CA LEU A 139 -21.67 -32.28 -19.32
C LEU A 139 -22.89 -31.82 -20.11
N ILE A 140 -22.99 -30.53 -20.45
CA ILE A 140 -24.09 -29.99 -21.25
C ILE A 140 -24.14 -30.69 -22.62
N ASP A 141 -22.99 -30.81 -23.28
CA ASP A 141 -22.88 -31.50 -24.57
C ASP A 141 -23.28 -32.99 -24.46
N PHE A 142 -22.78 -33.68 -23.45
CA PHE A 142 -23.17 -35.06 -23.17
C PHE A 142 -24.67 -35.20 -22.93
N TYR A 143 -25.31 -34.30 -22.19
CA TYR A 143 -26.76 -34.37 -21.96
C TYR A 143 -27.56 -34.19 -23.26
N ARG A 144 -27.04 -33.45 -24.24
CA ARG A 144 -27.65 -33.26 -25.57
C ARG A 144 -27.44 -34.46 -26.49
N HIS A 145 -26.20 -34.96 -26.58
CA HIS A 145 -25.81 -35.93 -27.61
C HIS A 145 -25.64 -37.37 -27.11
N LYS A 146 -25.57 -37.57 -25.79
CA LYS A 146 -25.40 -38.88 -25.13
C LYS A 146 -24.24 -39.71 -25.68
N SER A 147 -23.15 -39.06 -26.07
CA SER A 147 -22.01 -39.73 -26.70
C SER A 147 -21.09 -40.40 -25.67
N MET A 148 -20.61 -41.61 -25.98
CA MET A 148 -19.63 -42.31 -25.14
C MET A 148 -18.31 -41.54 -25.04
N LYS A 149 -17.94 -40.84 -26.12
CA LYS A 149 -16.76 -39.97 -26.15
C LYS A 149 -16.87 -38.84 -25.13
N GLY A 150 -18.01 -38.14 -25.09
CA GLY A 150 -18.27 -37.07 -24.11
C GLY A 150 -18.26 -37.59 -22.67
N PHE A 151 -18.85 -38.77 -22.42
CA PHE A 151 -18.77 -39.41 -21.10
C PHE A 151 -17.32 -39.67 -20.65
N LEU A 152 -16.46 -40.17 -21.55
CA LEU A 152 -15.06 -40.42 -21.24
C LEU A 152 -14.28 -39.12 -21.01
N GLN A 153 -14.61 -38.03 -21.71
CA GLN A 153 -14.03 -36.71 -21.48
C GLN A 153 -14.38 -36.18 -20.09
N ILE A 154 -15.65 -36.26 -19.68
CA ILE A 154 -16.10 -35.87 -18.33
C ILE A 154 -15.38 -36.69 -17.26
N ASN A 155 -15.29 -38.01 -17.45
CA ASN A 155 -14.57 -38.89 -16.52
C ASN A 155 -13.09 -38.50 -16.42
N HIS A 156 -12.45 -38.16 -17.54
CA HIS A 156 -11.07 -37.70 -17.55
C HIS A 156 -10.88 -36.41 -16.77
N LEU A 157 -11.73 -35.40 -17.00
CA LEU A 157 -11.69 -34.11 -16.31
C LEU A 157 -11.91 -34.25 -14.80
N MET A 158 -12.86 -35.09 -14.37
CA MET A 158 -13.17 -35.33 -12.96
C MET A 158 -12.01 -35.92 -12.16
N PHE A 159 -11.16 -36.71 -12.81
CA PHE A 159 -10.04 -37.39 -12.17
C PHE A 159 -8.68 -36.89 -12.68
N ASN A 160 -8.62 -35.71 -13.31
CA ASN A 160 -7.41 -35.21 -13.97
C ASN A 160 -6.18 -35.14 -13.02
N THR A 161 -6.35 -34.61 -11.81
CA THR A 161 -5.31 -34.59 -10.76
C THR A 161 -4.90 -35.98 -10.28
N TYR A 162 -5.81 -36.96 -10.33
CA TYR A 162 -5.53 -38.37 -10.03
C TYR A 162 -4.78 -39.06 -11.18
N TYR A 163 -5.07 -38.68 -12.43
CA TYR A 163 -4.38 -39.17 -13.63
C TYR A 163 -2.97 -38.61 -13.78
N GLU A 164 -2.76 -37.33 -13.43
CA GLU A 164 -1.45 -36.66 -13.47
C GLU A 164 -0.47 -37.26 -12.45
N ARG A 165 -0.91 -37.47 -11.19
CA ARG A 165 -0.08 -38.05 -10.12
C ARG A 165 0.25 -39.54 -10.29
N ARG A 166 -0.41 -40.24 -11.22
CA ARG A 166 -0.23 -41.69 -11.48
C ARG A 166 0.20 -42.01 -12.91
N LYS A 167 0.87 -41.08 -13.61
CA LYS A 167 1.56 -41.37 -14.89
C LYS A 167 2.46 -42.60 -14.69
N GLY A 168 2.01 -43.76 -15.20
CA GLY A 168 2.66 -45.07 -15.03
C GLY A 168 1.78 -46.21 -14.48
N LYS A 169 0.65 -45.93 -13.81
CA LYS A 169 -0.27 -46.95 -13.23
C LYS A 169 -1.62 -47.08 -13.97
N ARG A 170 -1.65 -46.79 -15.27
CA ARG A 170 -2.86 -46.76 -16.12
C ARG A 170 -3.52 -48.14 -16.39
N THR A 171 -3.12 -49.21 -15.71
CA THR A 171 -3.44 -50.58 -16.14
C THR A 171 -4.47 -51.31 -15.30
N ASN A 172 -5.04 -50.73 -14.24
CA ASN A 172 -6.04 -51.44 -13.43
C ASN A 172 -7.49 -51.18 -13.92
N PRO A 173 -8.14 -52.15 -14.60
CA PRO A 173 -9.50 -51.98 -15.12
C PRO A 173 -10.55 -51.79 -14.02
N PHE A 174 -10.34 -52.33 -12.81
CA PHE A 174 -11.27 -52.15 -11.70
C PHE A 174 -11.32 -50.71 -11.19
N VAL A 175 -10.18 -50.02 -11.21
CA VAL A 175 -10.10 -48.60 -10.82
C VAL A 175 -10.85 -47.75 -11.84
N PHE A 176 -10.68 -48.02 -13.13
CA PHE A 176 -11.42 -47.35 -14.20
C PHE A 176 -12.93 -47.58 -14.09
N CYS A 177 -13.38 -48.83 -13.91
CA CYS A 177 -14.80 -49.13 -13.71
C CYS A 177 -15.39 -48.41 -12.49
N LYS A 178 -14.65 -48.38 -11.36
CA LYS A 178 -15.07 -47.64 -10.16
C LYS A 178 -15.21 -46.14 -10.46
N GLN A 179 -14.27 -45.55 -11.19
CA GLN A 179 -14.34 -44.14 -11.60
C GLN A 179 -15.57 -43.87 -12.47
N CYS A 180 -15.86 -44.73 -13.45
CA CYS A 180 -17.06 -44.58 -14.28
C CYS A 180 -18.35 -44.63 -13.45
N ILE A 181 -18.45 -45.58 -12.49
CA ILE A 181 -19.60 -45.66 -11.57
C ILE A 181 -19.73 -44.38 -10.75
N THR A 182 -18.61 -43.86 -10.23
CA THR A 182 -18.59 -42.60 -9.46
C THR A 182 -19.00 -41.41 -10.33
N THR A 183 -18.54 -41.30 -11.58
CA THR A 183 -18.97 -40.26 -12.51
C THR A 183 -20.48 -40.32 -12.74
N ILE A 184 -21.03 -41.51 -13.02
CA ILE A 184 -22.48 -41.69 -13.20
C ILE A 184 -23.24 -41.29 -11.93
N TYR A 185 -22.76 -41.69 -10.75
CA TYR A 185 -23.37 -41.31 -9.47
C TYR A 185 -23.43 -39.79 -9.30
N TYR A 186 -22.33 -39.08 -9.56
CA TYR A 186 -22.31 -37.63 -9.46
C TYR A 186 -23.22 -36.96 -10.49
N MET A 187 -23.23 -37.44 -11.73
CA MET A 187 -24.15 -36.94 -12.76
C MET A 187 -25.62 -37.13 -12.37
N LYS A 188 -25.97 -38.24 -11.73
CA LYS A 188 -27.32 -38.49 -11.21
C LYS A 188 -27.69 -37.64 -10.00
N THR A 189 -26.70 -37.25 -9.21
CA THR A 189 -26.89 -36.49 -7.96
C THR A 189 -26.70 -34.98 -8.14
N GLY A 190 -26.90 -34.45 -9.36
CA GLY A 190 -26.87 -33.00 -9.60
C GLY A 190 -25.45 -32.42 -9.72
N LEU A 191 -24.53 -33.13 -10.38
CA LEU A 191 -23.20 -32.56 -10.70
C LEU A 191 -23.30 -31.30 -11.58
N LEU A 192 -24.17 -31.31 -12.60
CA LEU A 192 -24.33 -30.17 -13.50
C LEU A 192 -24.88 -28.95 -12.76
N ASP A 193 -25.86 -29.15 -11.87
CA ASP A 193 -26.46 -28.05 -11.10
C ASP A 193 -25.42 -27.40 -10.19
N ARG A 194 -24.64 -28.20 -9.46
CA ARG A 194 -23.54 -27.69 -8.63
C ARG A 194 -22.46 -26.96 -9.43
N LEU A 195 -22.14 -27.43 -10.63
CA LEU A 195 -21.19 -26.74 -11.51
C LEU A 195 -21.77 -25.42 -12.06
N ASN A 196 -23.07 -25.36 -12.33
CA ASN A 196 -23.74 -24.12 -12.74
C ASN A 196 -23.77 -23.09 -11.61
N GLU A 197 -24.12 -23.50 -10.39
CA GLU A 197 -24.13 -22.63 -9.20
C GLU A 197 -22.74 -22.05 -8.94
N ASN A 198 -21.72 -22.90 -8.86
CA ASN A 198 -20.34 -22.47 -8.66
C ASN A 198 -19.84 -21.55 -9.78
N TYR A 199 -20.21 -21.82 -11.03
CA TYR A 199 -19.84 -20.97 -12.17
C TYR A 199 -20.48 -19.59 -12.07
N ASN A 200 -21.77 -19.50 -11.73
CA ASN A 200 -22.46 -18.23 -11.57
C ASN A 200 -21.89 -17.41 -10.40
N GLU A 201 -21.60 -18.06 -9.27
CA GLU A 201 -20.94 -17.41 -8.14
C GLU A 201 -19.55 -16.88 -8.51
N TYR A 202 -18.79 -17.66 -9.29
CA TYR A 202 -17.49 -17.23 -9.80
C TYR A 202 -17.59 -16.05 -10.75
N GLU A 203 -18.46 -16.10 -11.75
CA GLU A 203 -18.62 -14.99 -12.70
C GLU A 203 -19.05 -13.71 -11.99
N ALA A 204 -19.95 -13.81 -11.00
CA ALA A 204 -20.34 -12.66 -10.18
C ALA A 204 -19.16 -12.13 -9.34
N ALA A 205 -18.35 -13.00 -8.75
CA ALA A 205 -17.16 -12.61 -7.99
C ALA A 205 -16.08 -11.99 -8.90
N LYS A 206 -15.89 -12.53 -10.10
CA LYS A 206 -14.96 -12.04 -11.12
C LYS A 206 -15.39 -10.67 -11.63
N GLU A 207 -16.66 -10.50 -12.00
CA GLU A 207 -17.21 -9.22 -12.43
C GLU A 207 -17.06 -8.16 -11.32
N LYS A 208 -17.39 -8.52 -10.07
CA LYS A 208 -17.17 -7.65 -8.92
C LYS A 208 -15.70 -7.26 -8.77
N TYR A 209 -14.78 -8.22 -8.87
CA TYR A 209 -13.35 -7.95 -8.80
C TYR A 209 -12.86 -7.07 -9.96
N GLU A 210 -13.27 -7.33 -11.20
CA GLU A 210 -12.87 -6.53 -12.36
C GLU A 210 -13.36 -5.08 -12.23
N ASN A 211 -14.59 -4.89 -11.74
CA ASN A 211 -15.14 -3.55 -11.47
C ASN A 211 -14.37 -2.83 -10.36
N GLU A 212 -14.14 -3.50 -9.21
CA GLU A 212 -13.37 -2.92 -8.11
C GLU A 212 -11.90 -2.64 -8.53
N LYS A 213 -11.31 -3.49 -9.38
CA LYS A 213 -9.96 -3.32 -9.89
C LYS A 213 -9.86 -2.12 -10.83
N ALA A 214 -10.86 -1.93 -11.70
CA ALA A 214 -10.89 -0.77 -12.60
C ALA A 214 -10.95 0.55 -11.81
N VAL A 215 -11.70 0.58 -10.71
CA VAL A 215 -11.75 1.74 -9.80
C VAL A 215 -10.39 1.94 -9.13
N PHE A 216 -9.81 0.87 -8.58
CA PHE A 216 -8.48 0.91 -7.96
C PHE A 216 -7.39 1.39 -8.93
N ASP A 217 -7.34 0.85 -10.15
CA ASP A 217 -6.35 1.22 -11.16
C ASP A 217 -6.44 2.72 -11.49
N LYS A 218 -7.66 3.26 -11.61
CA LYS A 218 -7.89 4.70 -11.81
C LYS A 218 -7.42 5.53 -10.62
N GLU A 219 -7.73 5.11 -9.39
CA GLU A 219 -7.23 5.77 -8.18
C GLU A 219 -5.69 5.77 -8.12
N GLN A 220 -5.05 4.68 -8.55
CA GLN A 220 -3.59 4.57 -8.57
C GLN A 220 -2.95 5.43 -9.67
N GLU A 221 -3.61 5.65 -10.81
CA GLU A 221 -3.15 6.64 -11.79
C GLU A 221 -3.16 8.06 -11.22
N GLU A 222 -4.19 8.42 -10.45
CA GLU A 222 -4.27 9.71 -9.77
C GLU A 222 -3.19 9.81 -8.67
N ALA A 223 -3.02 8.77 -7.87
CA ALA A 223 -2.01 8.69 -6.82
C ALA A 223 -0.58 8.84 -7.37
N LYS A 224 -0.27 8.23 -8.52
CA LYS A 224 1.02 8.36 -9.20
C LYS A 224 1.31 9.81 -9.63
N LYS A 225 0.32 10.51 -10.16
CA LYS A 225 0.46 11.94 -10.50
C LYS A 225 0.74 12.79 -9.26
N ILE A 226 0.09 12.50 -8.14
CA ILE A 226 0.36 13.17 -6.86
C ILE A 226 1.78 12.88 -6.39
N LYS A 227 2.23 11.62 -6.49
CA LYS A 227 3.61 11.23 -6.17
C LYS A 227 4.62 12.01 -7.00
N GLU A 228 4.43 12.11 -8.32
CA GLU A 228 5.33 12.87 -9.21
C GLU A 228 5.41 14.35 -8.81
N LYS A 229 4.26 15.00 -8.61
CA LYS A 229 4.22 16.38 -8.11
C LYS A 229 4.93 16.52 -6.76
N ALA A 230 4.75 15.57 -5.86
CA ALA A 230 5.35 15.60 -4.53
C ALA A 230 6.85 15.33 -4.58
N ASP A 231 7.32 14.45 -5.46
CA ASP A 231 8.74 14.19 -5.71
C ASP A 231 9.45 15.48 -6.16
N GLU A 232 8.82 16.29 -7.01
CA GLU A 232 9.35 17.58 -7.44
C GLU A 232 9.29 18.62 -6.32
N ALA A 233 8.12 18.82 -5.70
CA ALA A 233 7.93 19.84 -4.67
C ALA A 233 8.83 19.61 -3.44
N LEU A 234 8.96 18.36 -2.99
CA LEU A 234 9.70 17.99 -1.80
C LEU A 234 11.18 17.68 -2.06
N LYS A 235 11.68 17.92 -3.28
CA LYS A 235 13.07 17.66 -3.66
C LYS A 235 14.06 18.33 -2.71
N PHE A 236 13.79 19.58 -2.31
CA PHE A 236 14.62 20.31 -1.35
C PHE A 236 14.76 19.56 -0.02
N PHE A 237 13.67 19.02 0.53
CA PHE A 237 13.70 18.29 1.79
C PHE A 237 14.55 17.01 1.69
N LYS A 238 14.46 16.29 0.57
CA LYS A 238 15.34 15.14 0.29
C LYS A 238 16.81 15.55 0.22
N GLU A 239 17.12 16.69 -0.40
CA GLU A 239 18.50 17.21 -0.52
C GLU A 239 19.12 17.55 0.85
N ILE A 240 18.30 17.98 1.83
CA ILE A 240 18.74 18.26 3.20
C ILE A 240 18.57 17.07 4.16
N GLY A 241 18.37 15.85 3.63
CA GLY A 241 18.41 14.61 4.42
C GLY A 241 17.08 14.10 4.96
N TRP A 242 15.94 14.72 4.63
CA TRP A 242 14.63 14.21 5.07
C TRP A 242 14.22 12.96 4.30
N ASN A 243 13.60 12.02 5.00
CA ASN A 243 13.00 10.83 4.43
C ASN A 243 11.57 11.12 3.96
N VAL A 244 11.32 11.05 2.66
CA VAL A 244 9.96 11.18 2.11
C VAL A 244 9.39 9.80 1.86
N ARG A 245 8.31 9.46 2.57
CA ARG A 245 7.60 8.18 2.44
C ARG A 245 6.24 8.36 1.79
N TYR A 246 5.87 7.38 0.97
CA TYR A 246 4.60 7.35 0.27
C TYR A 246 3.70 6.26 0.84
N LYS A 247 2.45 6.59 1.13
CA LYS A 247 1.41 5.69 1.64
C LYS A 247 0.14 5.75 0.79
N GLY A 248 -0.55 4.64 0.62
CA GLY A 248 -1.72 4.51 -0.26
C GLY A 248 -1.39 4.54 -1.75
N ILE A 249 -0.09 4.48 -2.11
CA ILE A 249 0.41 4.54 -3.49
C ILE A 249 1.18 3.27 -3.79
N LEU A 250 0.81 2.60 -4.88
CA LEU A 250 1.51 1.43 -5.39
C LEU A 250 2.86 1.85 -6.00
N LEU A 251 3.95 1.30 -5.43
CA LEU A 251 5.31 1.52 -5.88
C LEU A 251 5.66 0.60 -7.06
N GLU A 252 6.79 0.90 -7.73
CA GLU A 252 7.25 0.15 -8.91
C GLU A 252 7.55 -1.32 -8.62
N ASP A 253 7.93 -1.65 -7.39
CA ASP A 253 8.17 -3.01 -6.91
C ASP A 253 6.88 -3.77 -6.57
N GLY A 254 5.71 -3.14 -6.76
CA GLY A 254 4.40 -3.69 -6.42
C GLY A 254 4.04 -3.56 -4.94
N THR A 255 4.88 -2.92 -4.12
CA THR A 255 4.59 -2.68 -2.70
C THR A 255 3.68 -1.48 -2.53
N MET A 256 2.70 -1.58 -1.64
CA MET A 256 1.88 -0.44 -1.21
C MET A 256 1.86 -0.41 0.32
N TYR A 257 2.42 0.66 0.89
CA TYR A 257 2.33 0.92 2.33
C TYR A 257 1.00 1.62 2.64
N LEU A 258 0.30 1.18 3.68
CA LEU A 258 -0.95 1.83 4.16
C LEU A 258 -0.65 2.93 5.20
#